data_AF-A0A820NNK3-F1
#
_entry.id   AF-A0A820NNK3-F1
#
_cell.length_a   1.000
_cell.length_b   1.000
_cell.length_c   1.000
_cell.angle_alpha   90.00
_cell.angle_beta   90.00
_cell.angle_gamma   90.00
#
_symmetry.space_group_name_H-M   'P 1'
#
loop_
_entity.id
_entity.type
_entity.pdbx_description
1 polymer ?
#
loop_
_entity_poly.entity_id
_entity_poly.type
_entity_poly.pdbx_seq_one_letter_code
_entity_poly.pdbx_strand_id
1 'polypeptide(L)'
;MYLLNHIPNICTDKNLLWKCLRVEASFTSSVIWGVVGFDKTFGVGSIYYPLLFGLLIGLVLPIISWFLWKKLSNIKWLVFINFPLILVATNALPPAPAVEF
;
A
#
# COMPACT_ATOMS: atom_id res chain seq x y z
N MET A 1 -1.02 -10.57 -17.97
CA MET A 1 -0.55 -11.97 -18.17
C MET A 1 -0.60 -12.39 -19.65
N TYR A 2 -0.40 -11.48 -20.61
CA TYR A 2 -0.39 -11.83 -22.04
C TYR A 2 1.05 -12.02 -22.53
N LEU A 3 1.92 -11.05 -22.22
CA LEU A 3 3.34 -11.05 -22.61
C LEU A 3 4.10 -12.29 -22.11
N LEU A 4 3.84 -12.73 -20.87
CA LEU A 4 4.46 -13.94 -20.26
C LEU A 4 4.17 -15.24 -21.01
N ASN A 5 3.02 -15.33 -21.67
CA ASN A 5 2.60 -16.57 -22.35
C ASN A 5 3.00 -16.58 -23.83
N HIS A 6 3.33 -15.42 -24.41
CA HIS A 6 3.57 -15.27 -25.84
C HIS A 6 5.02 -14.92 -26.20
N ILE A 7 5.82 -14.43 -25.25
CA ILE A 7 7.22 -14.05 -25.50
C ILE A 7 8.14 -14.97 -24.69
N PRO A 8 8.90 -15.87 -25.34
CA PRO A 8 9.83 -16.75 -24.65
C PRO A 8 11.06 -15.97 -24.12
N ASN A 9 11.57 -16.37 -22.96
CA ASN A 9 12.74 -15.78 -22.26
C ASN A 9 12.56 -14.38 -21.64
N ILE A 10 11.33 -13.93 -21.41
CA ILE A 10 11.10 -12.75 -20.55
C ILE A 10 11.22 -13.15 -19.07
N CYS A 11 11.63 -12.23 -18.19
CA CYS A 11 11.84 -12.50 -16.75
C CYS A 11 12.92 -13.54 -16.41
N THR A 12 13.92 -13.77 -17.26
CA THR A 12 15.05 -14.69 -16.98
C THR A 12 16.28 -13.91 -16.52
N ASP A 13 17.08 -14.45 -15.59
CA ASP A 13 18.29 -13.80 -15.04
C ASP A 13 19.31 -13.33 -16.09
N LYS A 14 19.29 -13.94 -17.28
CA LYS A 14 20.15 -13.59 -18.42
C LYS A 14 19.74 -12.30 -19.12
N ASN A 15 18.50 -11.84 -18.94
CA ASN A 15 17.94 -10.66 -19.61
C ASN A 15 17.73 -9.53 -18.60
N LEU A 16 18.78 -8.75 -18.35
CA LEU A 16 18.78 -7.60 -17.44
C LEU A 16 17.75 -6.51 -17.79
N LEU A 17 17.37 -6.39 -19.07
CA LEU A 17 16.41 -5.40 -19.56
C LEU A 17 14.95 -5.78 -19.30
N TRP A 18 14.63 -7.08 -19.15
CA TRP A 18 13.26 -7.59 -19.05
C TRP A 18 13.01 -8.26 -17.69
N LYS A 19 13.22 -7.50 -16.60
CA LYS A 19 12.89 -7.94 -15.24
C LYS A 19 11.41 -7.71 -14.92
N CYS A 20 10.78 -8.67 -14.26
CA CYS A 20 9.33 -8.67 -14.02
C CYS A 20 8.98 -8.35 -12.56
N LEU A 21 9.47 -7.22 -12.06
CA LEU A 21 9.34 -6.81 -10.65
C LEU A 21 7.89 -6.81 -10.17
N ARG A 22 6.94 -6.28 -10.95
CA ARG A 22 5.53 -6.20 -10.54
C ARG A 22 4.89 -7.58 -10.33
N VAL A 23 5.25 -8.56 -11.17
CA VAL A 23 4.72 -9.92 -11.08
C VAL A 23 5.29 -10.62 -9.85
N GLU A 24 6.59 -10.49 -9.62
CA GLU A 24 7.25 -11.07 -8.44
C GLU A 24 6.77 -10.45 -7.13
N ALA A 25 6.56 -9.14 -7.09
CA ALA A 25 6.00 -8.45 -5.92
C ALA A 25 4.57 -8.93 -5.60
N SER A 26 3.75 -9.11 -6.64
CA SER A 26 2.38 -9.63 -6.49
C SER A 26 2.37 -11.10 -6.04
N PHE A 27 3.30 -11.91 -6.55
CA PHE A 27 3.47 -13.31 -6.14
C PHE A 27 3.93 -13.40 -4.68
N THR A 28 4.96 -12.64 -4.30
CA THR A 28 5.47 -12.58 -2.92
C THR A 28 4.37 -12.17 -1.94
N SER A 29 3.57 -11.16 -2.30
CA SER A 29 2.42 -10.73 -1.48
C SER A 29 1.39 -11.85 -1.34
N SER A 30 1.06 -12.56 -2.41
CA SER A 30 0.11 -13.68 -2.36
C SER A 30 0.61 -14.82 -1.48
N VAL A 31 1.91 -15.11 -1.49
CA VAL A 31 2.51 -16.14 -0.63
C VAL A 31 2.49 -15.72 0.84
N ILE A 32 2.85 -14.48 1.15
CA ILE A 32 2.82 -13.97 2.53
C ILE A 32 1.40 -14.04 3.10
N TRP A 33 0.41 -13.52 2.36
CA TRP A 33 -0.95 -13.42 2.85
C TRP A 33 -1.75 -14.72 2.71
N GLY A 34 -1.35 -15.61 1.80
CA GLY A 34 -1.99 -16.91 1.59
C GLY A 34 -1.40 -18.05 2.42
N VAL A 35 -0.07 -18.12 2.57
CA VAL A 35 0.63 -19.27 3.19
C VAL A 35 1.15 -18.95 4.58
N VAL A 36 1.77 -17.78 4.79
CA VAL A 36 2.35 -17.40 6.09
C VAL A 36 1.26 -17.04 7.10
N GLY A 37 0.19 -16.41 6.61
CA GLY A 37 -0.98 -16.03 7.39
C GLY A 37 -0.77 -14.78 8.25
N PHE A 38 -1.89 -14.17 8.63
CA PHE A 38 -1.92 -12.88 9.34
C PHE A 38 -1.26 -12.92 10.73
N ASP A 39 -1.38 -14.02 11.46
CA ASP A 39 -0.88 -14.12 12.83
C ASP A 39 0.65 -14.06 12.91
N LYS A 40 1.34 -14.60 11.90
CA LYS A 40 2.81 -14.58 11.87
C LYS A 40 3.37 -13.22 11.42
N THR A 41 2.66 -12.54 10.53
CA THR A 41 3.09 -11.23 10.02
C THR A 41 2.70 -10.09 10.96
N PHE A 42 1.52 -10.14 11.56
CA PHE A 42 0.92 -9.05 12.33
C PHE A 42 0.53 -9.42 13.77
N GLY A 43 0.87 -10.62 14.25
CA GLY A 43 0.61 -11.05 15.63
C GLY A 43 1.49 -10.35 16.67
N VAL A 44 1.13 -10.57 17.93
CA VAL A 44 1.80 -9.95 19.09
C VAL A 44 3.25 -10.44 19.16
N GLY A 45 4.21 -9.50 19.10
CA GLY A 45 5.65 -9.79 19.07
C GLY A 45 6.27 -9.90 17.67
N SER A 46 5.47 -9.75 16.60
CA SER A 46 6.00 -9.64 15.23
C SER A 46 6.51 -8.24 14.91
N ILE A 47 7.47 -8.15 13.99
CA ILE A 47 8.08 -6.88 13.55
C ILE A 47 7.07 -5.92 12.91
N TYR A 48 5.99 -6.43 12.30
CA TYR A 48 4.97 -5.60 11.66
C TYR A 48 3.76 -5.32 12.55
N TYR A 49 3.76 -5.77 13.81
CA TYR A 49 2.70 -5.45 14.77
C TYR A 49 2.42 -3.94 14.90
N PRO A 50 3.43 -3.04 14.90
CA PRO A 50 3.20 -1.61 15.00
C PRO A 50 2.36 -1.02 13.86
N LEU A 51 2.33 -1.68 12.69
CA LEU A 51 1.55 -1.19 11.54
C LEU A 51 0.04 -1.25 11.79
N LEU A 52 -0.44 -2.14 12.66
CA LEU A 52 -1.86 -2.14 13.04
C LEU A 52 -2.30 -0.83 13.71
N PHE A 53 -1.40 -0.16 14.44
CA PHE A 53 -1.73 1.14 15.01
C PHE A 53 -1.96 2.22 13.94
N GLY A 54 -1.38 2.06 12.75
CA GLY A 54 -1.69 2.89 11.60
C GLY A 54 -3.17 2.84 11.18
N LEU A 55 -3.82 1.68 11.34
CA LEU A 55 -5.26 1.53 11.07
C LEU A 55 -6.11 2.32 12.07
N LEU A 56 -5.74 2.27 13.36
CA LEU A 56 -6.38 3.07 14.40
C LEU A 56 -6.25 4.57 14.12
N ILE A 57 -5.05 5.02 13.73
CA ILE A 57 -4.79 6.42 13.36
C ILE A 57 -5.66 6.82 12.15
N GLY A 58 -5.70 5.98 11.10
CA GLY A 58 -6.52 6.21 9.92
C GLY A 58 -8.02 6.31 10.21
N LEU A 59 -8.52 5.59 11.23
CA LEU A 59 -9.91 5.65 11.68
C LEU A 59 -10.19 6.90 12.54
N VAL A 60 -9.24 7.30 13.38
CA VAL A 60 -9.39 8.43 14.30
C VAL A 60 -9.33 9.78 13.57
N LEU A 61 -8.47 9.92 12.55
CA LEU A 61 -8.33 11.14 11.75
C LEU A 61 -9.64 11.73 11.18
N PRO A 62 -10.48 10.95 10.46
CA PRO A 62 -11.75 11.46 9.92
C PRO A 62 -12.77 11.79 11.01
N ILE A 63 -12.77 11.05 12.13
CA ILE A 63 -13.68 11.30 13.26
C ILE A 63 -13.33 12.64 13.92
N ILE A 64 -12.04 12.91 14.13
CA ILE A 64 -11.55 14.19 14.65
C ILE A 64 -11.94 15.32 13.69
N SER A 65 -11.70 15.14 12.39
CA SER A 65 -12.09 16.13 11.36
C SER A 65 -13.58 16.49 11.41
N TRP A 66 -14.45 15.48 11.51
CA TRP A 66 -15.90 15.69 11.61
C TRP A 66 -16.29 16.44 12.88
N PHE A 67 -15.67 16.12 14.02
CA PHE A 67 -15.93 16.82 15.28
C PHE A 67 -15.47 18.28 15.24
N LEU A 68 -14.29 18.55 14.66
CA LEU A 68 -13.81 19.92 14.46
C LEU A 68 -14.73 20.71 13.53
N TRP A 69 -15.21 20.09 12.43
CA TRP A 69 -16.17 20.73 11.54
C TRP A 69 -17.48 21.10 12.26
N LYS A 70 -17.98 20.22 13.14
CA LYS A 70 -19.21 20.47 13.92
C LYS A 70 -19.05 21.59 14.96
N LYS A 71 -17.86 21.72 15.57
CA LYS A 71 -17.60 22.72 16.62
C LYS A 71 -17.15 24.07 16.05
N LEU A 72 -16.46 24.09 14.92
CA LEU A 72 -15.91 25.28 14.26
C LEU A 72 -16.61 25.51 12.91
N SER A 73 -17.92 25.79 12.93
CA SER A 73 -18.70 26.04 11.71
C SER A 73 -18.25 27.28 10.92
N ASN A 74 -17.36 28.10 11.49
CA ASN A 74 -16.83 29.32 10.87
C ASN A 74 -15.64 29.07 9.93
N ILE A 75 -14.96 27.92 10.02
CA ILE A 75 -13.75 27.65 9.21
C ILE A 75 -14.14 26.76 8.02
N LYS A 76 -14.57 27.40 6.94
CA LYS A 76 -15.01 26.73 5.69
C LYS A 76 -13.92 25.85 5.05
N TRP A 77 -12.64 26.09 5.32
CA TRP A 77 -11.54 25.33 4.73
C TRP A 77 -11.38 23.91 5.29
N LEU A 78 -11.83 23.65 6.53
CA LEU A 78 -11.76 22.31 7.16
C LEU A 78 -12.58 21.26 6.41
N VAL A 79 -13.61 21.67 5.64
CA VAL A 79 -14.43 20.78 4.79
C VAL A 79 -13.65 20.22 3.60
N PHE A 80 -12.61 20.93 3.15
CA PHE A 80 -11.85 20.53 1.96
C PHE A 80 -10.71 19.54 2.27
N ILE A 81 -10.43 19.29 3.56
CA ILE A 81 -9.35 18.39 3.97
C ILE A 81 -9.84 16.93 3.93
N ASN A 82 -9.47 16.21 2.87
CA ASN A 82 -9.71 14.79 2.75
C ASN A 82 -8.51 13.98 3.26
N PHE A 83 -8.53 13.64 4.54
CA PHE A 83 -7.55 12.74 5.17
C PHE A 83 -7.32 11.41 4.43
N PRO A 84 -8.35 10.68 3.93
CA PRO A 84 -8.10 9.44 3.18
C PRO A 84 -7.28 9.70 1.90
N LEU A 85 -7.48 10.84 1.23
CA LEU A 85 -6.77 11.18 -0.01
C LEU A 85 -5.28 11.46 0.26
N ILE A 86 -4.98 12.12 1.39
CA ILE A 86 -3.61 12.41 1.83
C ILE A 86 -2.87 11.11 2.21
N LEU A 87 -3.53 10.20 2.92
CA LEU A 87 -2.95 8.92 3.31
C LEU A 87 -2.71 8.01 2.09
N VAL A 88 -3.65 7.96 1.15
CA VAL A 88 -3.50 7.20 -0.09
C VAL A 88 -2.40 7.78 -1.00
N ALA A 89 -2.31 9.10 -1.12
CA ALA A 89 -1.24 9.75 -1.91
C ALA A 89 0.17 9.36 -1.42
N THR A 90 0.31 9.04 -0.14
CA THR A 90 1.59 8.61 0.45
C THR A 90 1.97 7.18 0.04
N ASN A 91 1.00 6.33 -0.36
CA ASN A 91 1.28 4.96 -0.83
C ASN A 91 1.94 4.93 -2.22
N ALA A 92 1.87 6.03 -2.98
CA ALA A 92 2.51 6.16 -4.28
C ALA A 92 4.01 6.53 -4.17
N LEU A 93 4.59 6.54 -2.96
CA LEU A 93 6.02 6.67 -2.76
C LEU A 93 6.70 5.29 -2.69
N PRO A 94 6.87 4.60 -3.82
CA PRO A 94 8.10 3.89 -4.07
C PRO A 94 8.85 4.60 -5.21
N PRO A 95 10.16 4.86 -5.09
CA PRO A 95 11.00 5.11 -6.25
C PRO A 95 11.09 3.81 -7.04
N ALA A 96 10.07 3.55 -7.86
CA ALA A 96 10.04 2.40 -8.72
C ALA A 96 11.07 2.62 -9.84
N PRO A 97 11.97 1.66 -10.12
CA PRO A 97 12.81 1.74 -11.31
C PRO A 97 11.89 1.83 -12.54
N ALA A 98 12.23 2.64 -13.55
CA ALA A 98 11.34 3.00 -14.67
C ALA A 98 10.86 1.82 -15.57
N VAL A 99 11.17 0.58 -15.22
CA VAL A 99 10.88 -0.65 -15.98
C VAL A 99 9.72 -1.46 -15.39
N GLU A 100 8.70 -0.77 -14.88
CA GLU A 100 7.56 -1.38 -14.16
C GLU A 100 6.42 -1.87 -15.06
N PHE A 101 6.57 -1.90 -16.39
CA PHE A 101 5.44 -2.15 -17.32
C PHE A 101 5.41 -3.57 -17.89
#